data_AF-A0A1F2R734-F1
#
_entry.id   AF-A0A1F2R734-F1
#
_cell.length_a   1.000
_cell.length_b   1.000
_cell.length_c   1.000
_cell.angle_alpha   90.00
_cell.angle_beta   90.00
_cell.angle_gamma   90.00
#
_symmetry.space_group_name_H-M   'P 1'
#
loop_
_entity.id
_entity.type
_entity.pdbx_description
1 polymer ?
#
loop_
_entity_poly.entity_id
_entity_poly.type
_entity_poly.pdbx_seq_one_letter_code
_entity_poly.pdbx_strand_id
1 'polypeptide(L)'
;MQFYPTQVSIGESHSADTLPFPPPATTIGFPKEVALSTLSTTELTKVRNALARALAGAEVNQLGRDTGQAKRLRTVTPHRLFLAVVSALGSSRVESLADLLRAFNDQNGVQVAYKAFYNRLARVGFATFMRAMFARLVERLSLQPLTPAGHVAVAASRTL
;
A
#
# COMPACT_ATOMS: atom_id res chain seq x y z
N MET A 1 47.61 -40.59 -40.41
CA MET A 1 47.51 -41.20 -39.06
C MET A 1 46.14 -40.85 -38.50
N GLN A 2 45.25 -41.83 -38.44
CA GLN A 2 43.97 -41.77 -37.75
C GLN A 2 44.18 -41.79 -36.24
N PHE A 3 43.53 -40.88 -35.52
CA PHE A 3 43.28 -41.04 -34.09
C PHE A 3 41.85 -40.58 -33.78
N TYR A 4 40.98 -41.56 -33.55
CA TYR A 4 39.75 -41.40 -32.78
C TYR A 4 40.10 -41.14 -31.31
N PRO A 5 39.27 -40.38 -30.60
CA PRO A 5 38.98 -40.72 -29.21
C PRO A 5 37.49 -40.96 -28.99
N THR A 6 37.18 -42.25 -28.79
CA THR A 6 36.48 -42.83 -27.64
C THR A 6 35.25 -42.09 -27.08
N GLN A 7 34.10 -42.71 -27.32
CA GLN A 7 32.83 -42.53 -26.63
C GLN A 7 32.96 -42.81 -25.12
N VAL A 8 32.43 -41.91 -24.29
CA VAL A 8 31.97 -42.24 -22.93
C VAL A 8 30.46 -42.03 -22.92
N SER A 9 29.73 -43.15 -23.02
CA SER A 9 28.33 -43.23 -22.64
C SER A 9 28.23 -43.07 -21.12
N ILE A 10 27.61 -41.99 -20.68
CA ILE A 10 26.85 -42.00 -19.43
C ILE A 10 25.40 -41.93 -19.86
N GLY A 11 24.71 -43.06 -19.72
CA GLY A 11 23.28 -43.10 -19.83
C GLY A 11 22.68 -42.36 -18.65
N GLU A 12 21.77 -41.44 -18.92
CA GLU A 12 20.68 -41.15 -18.00
C GLU A 12 19.43 -40.86 -18.82
N SER A 13 18.57 -41.87 -18.83
CA SER A 13 17.17 -41.78 -19.14
C SER A 13 16.51 -40.74 -18.25
N HIS A 14 15.92 -39.70 -18.83
CA HIS A 14 14.71 -39.12 -18.24
C HIS A 14 13.73 -38.76 -19.34
N SER A 15 12.59 -39.43 -19.26
CA SER A 15 11.43 -39.32 -20.13
C SER A 15 11.02 -37.87 -20.34
N ALA A 16 10.77 -37.54 -21.60
CA ALA A 16 10.03 -36.36 -22.00
C ALA A 16 8.59 -36.48 -21.49
N ASP A 17 8.32 -35.91 -20.32
CA ASP A 17 6.97 -35.67 -19.84
C ASP A 17 6.69 -34.16 -19.98
N THR A 18 6.31 -33.79 -21.20
CA THR A 18 5.87 -32.43 -21.54
C THR A 18 4.49 -32.21 -20.92
N LEU A 19 4.45 -31.78 -19.67
CA LEU A 19 3.23 -31.21 -19.10
C LEU A 19 2.94 -29.87 -19.81
N PRO A 20 1.73 -29.66 -20.36
CA PRO A 20 1.41 -28.41 -21.02
C PRO A 20 1.45 -27.27 -20.00
N PHE A 21 2.21 -26.22 -20.33
CA PHE A 21 2.22 -24.97 -19.59
C PHE A 21 0.78 -24.50 -19.35
N PRO A 22 0.42 -24.06 -18.13
CA PRO A 22 -0.89 -23.46 -17.92
C PRO A 22 -1.03 -22.20 -18.79
N PRO A 23 -2.21 -21.94 -19.38
CA PRO A 23 -2.43 -20.74 -20.17
C PRO A 23 -2.15 -19.49 -19.32
N PRO A 24 -1.66 -18.38 -19.94
CA PRO A 24 -1.42 -17.14 -19.23
C PRO A 24 -2.71 -16.72 -18.53
N ALA A 25 -2.59 -16.37 -17.24
CA ALA A 25 -3.70 -15.95 -16.40
C ALA A 25 -4.60 -14.97 -17.13
N THR A 26 -5.89 -15.30 -17.21
CA THR A 26 -6.95 -14.41 -17.68
C THR A 26 -6.69 -13.01 -17.13
N THR A 27 -6.40 -12.06 -18.03
CA THR A 27 -6.34 -10.64 -17.73
C THR A 27 -7.71 -10.24 -17.21
N ILE A 28 -7.88 -10.29 -15.88
CA ILE A 28 -8.98 -9.61 -15.21
C ILE A 28 -8.74 -8.14 -15.50
N GLY A 29 -9.52 -7.58 -16.42
CA GLY A 29 -9.48 -6.17 -16.74
C GLY A 29 -9.72 -5.39 -15.45
N PHE A 30 -8.66 -4.80 -14.91
CA PHE A 30 -8.82 -3.73 -13.93
C PHE A 30 -9.58 -2.61 -14.63
N PRO A 31 -10.66 -2.07 -14.03
CA PRO A 31 -11.36 -0.94 -14.63
C PRO A 31 -10.34 0.17 -14.91
N LYS A 32 -10.35 0.65 -16.15
CA LYS A 32 -9.52 1.76 -16.62
C LYS A 32 -9.59 2.89 -15.59
N GLU A 33 -8.41 3.24 -15.09
CA GLU A 33 -8.04 4.52 -14.50
C GLU A 33 -9.22 5.44 -14.22
N VAL A 34 -9.70 5.43 -12.96
CA VAL A 34 -10.62 6.45 -12.46
C VAL A 34 -9.87 7.78 -12.51
N ALA A 35 -9.96 8.46 -13.65
CA ALA A 35 -9.38 9.76 -13.82
C ALA A 35 -10.01 10.69 -12.78
N LEU A 36 -9.18 11.23 -11.89
CA LEU A 36 -9.56 12.20 -10.85
C LEU A 36 -10.31 13.42 -11.45
N SER A 37 -10.22 13.64 -12.77
CA SER A 37 -10.95 14.62 -13.56
C SER A 37 -12.46 14.40 -13.66
N THR A 38 -12.99 13.26 -13.20
CA THR A 38 -14.44 12.94 -13.23
C THR A 38 -15.16 13.19 -11.90
N LEU A 39 -14.43 13.46 -10.80
CA LEU A 39 -15.04 13.68 -9.48
C LEU A 39 -15.55 15.11 -9.33
N SER A 40 -16.82 15.26 -8.94
CA SER A 40 -17.38 16.57 -8.61
C SER A 40 -16.70 17.17 -7.37
N THR A 41 -16.71 18.50 -7.25
CA THR A 41 -16.16 19.21 -6.08
C THR A 41 -16.73 18.68 -4.74
N THR A 42 -17.98 18.25 -4.74
CA THR A 42 -18.63 17.65 -3.56
C THR A 42 -18.05 16.29 -3.22
N GLU A 43 -17.81 15.43 -4.21
CA GLU A 43 -17.19 14.11 -3.98
C GLU A 43 -15.73 14.25 -3.51
N LEU A 44 -14.97 15.16 -4.12
CA LEU A 44 -13.61 15.50 -3.66
C LEU A 44 -13.62 16.00 -2.21
N THR A 45 -14.59 16.81 -1.84
CA THR A 45 -14.75 17.31 -0.47
C THR A 45 -15.06 16.18 0.51
N LYS A 46 -15.91 15.22 0.14
CA LYS A 46 -16.22 14.04 0.95
C LYS A 46 -14.98 13.18 1.17
N VAL A 47 -14.25 12.85 0.11
CA VAL A 47 -13.02 12.05 0.17
C VAL A 47 -11.97 12.75 1.03
N ARG A 48 -11.75 14.05 0.83
CA ARG A 48 -10.85 14.86 1.66
C ARG A 48 -11.24 14.79 3.14
N ASN A 49 -12.52 14.99 3.47
CA ASN A 49 -12.99 14.97 4.85
C ASN A 49 -12.89 13.56 5.47
N ALA A 50 -13.12 12.50 4.69
CA ALA A 50 -12.93 11.11 5.14
C ALA A 50 -11.44 10.83 5.45
N LEU A 51 -10.54 11.20 4.54
CA LEU A 51 -9.10 11.06 4.73
C LEU A 51 -8.60 11.89 5.93
N ALA A 52 -9.06 13.14 6.07
CA ALA A 52 -8.68 14.00 7.18
C ALA A 52 -9.07 13.42 8.54
N ARG A 53 -10.26 12.79 8.64
CA ARG A 53 -10.69 12.08 9.85
C ARG A 53 -9.89 10.79 10.08
N ALA A 54 -9.69 9.99 9.04
CA ALA A 54 -8.95 8.74 9.16
C ALA A 54 -7.48 8.98 9.58
N LEU A 55 -6.87 10.05 9.10
CA LEU A 55 -5.48 10.44 9.32
C LEU A 55 -5.31 11.56 10.37
N ALA A 56 -6.29 11.74 11.26
CA ALA A 56 -6.26 12.74 12.32
C ALA A 56 -5.00 12.59 13.19
N GLY A 57 -4.18 13.63 13.28
CA GLY A 57 -2.83 13.54 13.86
C GLY A 57 -2.79 13.09 15.32
N ALA A 58 -3.74 13.53 16.15
CA ALA A 58 -3.84 13.12 17.54
C ALA A 58 -4.11 11.60 17.67
N GLU A 59 -5.07 11.08 16.92
CA GLU A 59 -5.45 9.67 16.94
C GLU A 59 -4.34 8.77 16.39
N VAL A 60 -3.69 9.18 15.29
CA VAL A 60 -2.58 8.42 14.69
C VAL A 60 -1.36 8.40 15.63
N ASN A 61 -1.07 9.51 16.31
CA ASN A 61 0.01 9.56 17.29
C ASN A 61 -0.30 8.72 18.53
N GLN A 62 -1.55 8.68 18.98
CA GLN A 62 -1.99 7.83 20.07
C GLN A 62 -1.87 6.35 19.69
N LEU A 63 -2.35 5.98 18.50
CA LEU A 63 -2.20 4.61 17.97
C LEU A 63 -0.72 4.20 17.87
N GLY A 64 0.16 5.12 17.50
CA GLY A 64 1.61 4.88 17.51
C GLY A 64 2.21 4.68 18.91
N ARG A 65 1.59 5.22 19.97
CA ARG A 65 1.97 4.93 21.35
C ARG A 65 1.49 3.56 21.78
N ASP A 66 0.22 3.26 21.50
CA ASP A 66 -0.44 2.01 21.91
C ASP A 66 0.21 0.79 21.25
N THR A 67 0.67 0.92 20.01
CA THR A 67 1.39 -0.13 19.28
C THR A 67 2.90 -0.17 19.59
N GLY A 68 3.40 0.72 20.46
CA GLY A 68 4.80 0.77 20.87
C GLY A 68 5.76 1.37 19.83
N GLN A 69 5.25 1.94 18.74
CA GLN A 69 6.06 2.61 17.71
C GLN A 69 6.83 3.81 18.32
N ALA A 70 6.15 4.64 19.11
CA ALA A 70 6.74 5.79 19.79
C ALA A 70 6.39 5.82 21.28
N LYS A 71 7.42 5.88 22.14
CA LYS A 71 7.25 6.20 23.58
C LYS A 71 7.24 7.70 23.85
N ARG A 72 7.92 8.48 23.00
CA ARG A 72 8.03 9.94 23.08
C ARG A 72 7.90 10.54 21.68
N LEU A 73 7.07 11.57 21.55
CA LEU A 73 6.87 12.32 20.31
C LEU A 73 7.96 13.39 20.22
N ARG A 74 9.05 13.09 19.49
CA ARG A 74 10.12 14.04 19.17
C ARG A 74 9.97 14.47 17.70
N THR A 75 11.07 14.75 17.01
CA THR A 75 11.10 15.14 15.59
C THR A 75 10.39 14.14 14.66
N VAL A 76 10.56 12.83 14.91
CA VAL A 76 9.88 11.77 14.16
C VAL A 76 8.68 11.26 14.96
N THR A 77 7.50 11.81 14.67
CA THR A 77 6.22 11.35 15.24
C THR A 77 5.61 10.22 14.39
N PRO A 78 4.79 9.33 14.97
CA PRO A 78 4.08 8.28 14.21
C PRO A 78 3.28 8.83 13.03
N HIS A 79 2.57 9.94 13.22
CA HIS A 79 1.77 10.57 12.17
C HIS A 79 2.63 11.08 11.01
N ARG A 80 3.69 11.84 11.30
CA ARG A 80 4.62 12.35 10.27
C ARG A 80 5.31 11.21 9.53
N LEU A 81 5.72 10.18 10.26
CA LEU A 81 6.37 9.00 9.68
C LEU A 81 5.40 8.27 8.73
N PHE A 82 4.17 8.04 9.16
CA PHE A 82 3.17 7.36 8.35
C PHE A 82 2.89 8.09 7.04
N LEU A 83 2.60 9.40 7.13
CA LEU A 83 2.31 10.20 5.94
C LEU A 83 3.50 10.22 4.99
N ALA A 84 4.72 10.42 5.49
CA ALA A 84 5.91 10.42 4.63
C ALA A 84 6.15 9.09 3.93
N VAL A 85 5.99 7.97 4.64
CA VAL A 85 6.18 6.64 4.05
C VAL A 85 5.12 6.37 2.98
N VAL A 86 3.84 6.60 3.29
CA VAL A 86 2.75 6.34 2.34
C VAL A 86 2.80 7.29 1.14
N SER A 87 3.10 8.58 1.36
CA SER A 87 3.26 9.56 0.29
C SER A 87 4.45 9.21 -0.61
N ALA A 88 5.60 8.82 -0.05
CA ALA A 88 6.77 8.44 -0.84
C ALA A 88 6.51 7.18 -1.67
N LEU A 89 5.96 6.13 -1.05
CA LEU A 89 5.63 4.88 -1.74
C LEU A 89 4.52 5.04 -2.79
N GLY A 90 3.60 5.99 -2.57
CA GLY A 90 2.50 6.26 -3.50
C GLY A 90 2.85 7.23 -4.64
N SER A 91 3.89 8.05 -4.50
CA SER A 91 4.21 9.11 -5.47
C SER A 91 5.42 8.80 -6.35
N SER A 92 6.34 7.94 -5.90
CA SER A 92 7.57 7.66 -6.64
C SER A 92 8.08 6.24 -6.40
N ARG A 93 9.00 5.80 -7.26
CA ARG A 93 9.74 4.56 -7.04
C ARG A 93 10.73 4.78 -5.91
N VAL A 94 10.50 4.11 -4.79
CA VAL A 94 11.42 4.10 -3.65
C VAL A 94 12.37 2.91 -3.80
N GLU A 95 13.66 3.17 -4.01
CA GLU A 95 14.67 2.12 -4.20
C GLU A 95 15.44 1.82 -2.90
N SER A 96 15.53 2.80 -2.00
CA SER A 96 16.29 2.69 -0.78
C SER A 96 15.60 3.34 0.42
N LEU A 97 16.06 2.98 1.61
CA LEU A 97 15.64 3.65 2.84
C LEU A 97 16.09 5.13 2.88
N ALA A 98 17.17 5.48 2.19
CA ALA A 98 17.63 6.86 2.09
C ALA A 98 16.62 7.72 1.33
N ASP A 99 15.90 7.16 0.36
CA ASP A 99 14.86 7.88 -0.37
C ASP A 99 13.66 8.20 0.52
N LEU A 100 13.24 7.24 1.37
CA LEU A 100 12.21 7.50 2.38
C LEU A 100 12.65 8.57 3.39
N LEU A 101 13.91 8.58 3.79
CA LEU A 101 14.43 9.62 4.68
C LEU A 101 14.43 10.99 4.00
N ARG A 102 14.87 11.06 2.74
CA ARG A 102 14.85 12.31 1.96
C ARG A 102 13.43 12.85 1.83
N ALA A 103 12.47 11.99 1.45
CA ALA A 103 11.07 12.37 1.38
C ALA A 103 10.52 12.82 2.74
N PHE A 104 10.86 12.13 3.83
CA PHE A 104 10.45 12.54 5.18
C PHE A 104 11.01 13.91 5.57
N ASN A 105 12.31 14.15 5.32
CA ASN A 105 12.99 15.40 5.65
C ASN A 105 12.42 16.56 4.84
N ASP A 106 12.23 16.37 3.54
CA ASP A 106 11.65 17.35 2.62
C ASP A 106 10.21 17.71 3.02
N GLN A 107 9.34 16.71 3.19
CA GLN A 107 7.94 16.90 3.55
C GLN A 107 7.73 17.60 4.91
N ASN A 108 8.66 17.42 5.86
CA ASN A 108 8.50 17.95 7.22
C ASN A 108 9.41 19.15 7.52
N GLY A 109 10.27 19.57 6.58
CA GLY A 109 11.22 20.67 6.78
C GLY A 109 12.23 20.39 7.90
N VAL A 110 12.68 19.14 8.04
CA VAL A 110 13.61 18.72 9.11
C VAL A 110 14.80 17.98 8.53
N GLN A 111 15.89 17.91 9.30
CA GLN A 111 17.07 17.14 8.93
C GLN A 111 17.33 16.03 9.95
N VAL A 112 16.64 14.91 9.78
CA VAL A 112 16.81 13.74 10.65
C VAL A 112 18.00 12.91 10.19
N ALA A 113 18.84 12.48 11.14
CA ALA A 113 19.93 11.57 10.87
C ALA A 113 19.42 10.18 10.45
N TYR A 114 20.06 9.56 9.47
CA TYR A 114 19.67 8.26 8.94
C TYR A 114 19.51 7.20 10.02
N LYS A 115 20.48 7.08 10.94
CA LYS A 115 20.42 6.12 12.05
C LYS A 115 19.18 6.32 12.93
N ALA A 116 18.80 7.56 13.20
CA ALA A 116 17.62 7.86 14.03
C ALA A 116 16.32 7.47 13.32
N PHE A 117 16.25 7.67 11.99
CA PHE A 117 15.11 7.26 11.17
C PHE A 117 15.03 5.74 11.03
N TYR A 118 16.13 5.08 10.68
CA TYR A 118 16.22 3.62 10.61
C TYR A 118 15.80 2.97 11.93
N ASN A 119 16.30 3.46 13.06
CA ASN A 119 15.93 2.95 14.39
C ASN A 119 14.44 3.10 14.72
N ARG A 120 13.68 3.94 14.00
CA ARG A 120 12.22 4.03 14.14
C ARG A 120 11.50 2.95 13.34
N LEU A 121 12.02 2.61 12.16
CA LEU A 121 11.46 1.57 11.29
C LEU A 121 11.83 0.16 11.73
N ALA A 122 13.05 -0.02 12.24
CA ALA A 122 13.55 -1.30 12.73
C ALA A 122 12.87 -1.79 14.03
N ARG A 123 11.90 -1.04 14.58
CA ARG A 123 11.18 -1.44 15.80
C ARG A 123 10.04 -2.37 15.42
N VAL A 124 9.84 -3.42 16.19
CA VAL A 124 8.67 -4.31 16.04
C VAL A 124 7.35 -3.55 16.08
N GLY A 125 7.28 -2.50 16.91
CA GLY A 125 6.10 -1.63 16.99
C GLY A 125 5.74 -0.91 15.69
N PHE A 126 6.68 -0.72 14.77
CA PHE A 126 6.40 -0.12 13.45
C PHE A 126 5.52 -1.03 12.60
N ALA A 127 5.82 -2.34 12.53
CA ALA A 127 5.00 -3.28 11.77
C ALA A 127 3.58 -3.40 12.34
N THR A 128 3.45 -3.46 13.68
CA THR A 128 2.15 -3.45 14.36
C THR A 128 1.38 -2.16 14.10
N PHE A 129 2.07 -1.02 14.12
CA PHE A 129 1.49 0.28 13.79
C PHE A 129 0.97 0.35 12.36
N MET A 130 1.77 -0.08 11.37
CA MET A 130 1.36 -0.08 9.95
C MET A 130 0.14 -0.98 9.72
N ARG A 131 0.09 -2.16 10.36
CA ARG A 131 -1.07 -3.06 10.29
C ARG A 131 -2.32 -2.41 10.89
N ALA A 132 -2.20 -1.79 12.06
CA ALA A 132 -3.31 -1.10 12.71
C ALA A 132 -3.79 0.11 11.92
N MET A 133 -2.87 0.88 11.33
CA MET A 133 -3.20 2.00 10.43
C MET A 133 -3.95 1.54 9.20
N PHE A 134 -3.51 0.44 8.58
CA PHE A 134 -4.22 -0.13 7.44
C PHE A 134 -5.63 -0.59 7.81
N ALA A 135 -5.79 -1.32 8.91
CA ALA A 135 -7.11 -1.74 9.40
C ALA A 135 -8.02 -0.53 9.67
N ARG A 136 -7.49 0.52 10.31
CA ARG A 136 -8.20 1.78 10.55
C ARG A 136 -8.61 2.46 9.24
N LEU A 137 -7.74 2.47 8.22
CA LEU A 137 -8.06 3.07 6.93
C LEU A 137 -9.18 2.31 6.23
N VAL A 138 -9.13 0.98 6.22
CA VAL A 138 -10.21 0.15 5.68
C VAL A 138 -11.51 0.43 6.42
N GLU A 139 -11.52 0.39 7.75
CA GLU A 139 -12.72 0.66 8.55
C GLU A 139 -13.32 2.05 8.26
N ARG A 140 -12.48 3.10 8.17
CA ARG A 140 -12.94 4.48 8.01
C ARG A 140 -13.28 4.87 6.57
N LEU A 141 -12.71 4.18 5.58
CA LEU A 141 -12.91 4.47 4.16
C LEU A 141 -13.88 3.48 3.48
N SER A 142 -14.10 2.28 4.03
CA SER A 142 -15.05 1.30 3.48
C SER A 142 -16.53 1.62 3.74
N LEU A 143 -16.84 2.68 4.50
CA LEU A 143 -18.22 3.10 4.79
C LEU A 143 -18.77 4.10 3.76
N GLN A 144 -18.66 3.76 2.48
CA GLN A 144 -19.67 4.16 1.51
C GLN A 144 -20.39 2.89 1.08
N PRO A 145 -21.53 2.54 1.70
CA PRO A 145 -22.55 1.86 0.92
C PRO A 145 -22.75 2.78 -0.28
N LEU A 146 -22.48 2.26 -1.48
CA LEU A 146 -23.20 2.69 -2.66
C LEU A 146 -24.66 2.58 -2.27
N THR A 147 -25.27 3.62 -1.70
CA THR A 147 -26.72 3.67 -1.57
C THR A 147 -27.20 3.51 -3.00
N PRO A 148 -27.83 2.39 -3.37
CA PRO A 148 -28.37 2.29 -4.70
C PRO A 148 -29.50 3.31 -4.72
N ALA A 149 -29.23 4.47 -5.32
CA ALA A 149 -30.22 5.51 -5.59
C ALA A 149 -31.39 4.98 -6.45
N GLY A 150 -31.37 3.69 -6.85
CA GLY A 150 -32.39 3.03 -7.65
C GLY A 150 -33.52 2.31 -6.89
N HIS A 151 -33.46 2.08 -5.58
CA HIS A 151 -34.56 1.32 -4.92
C HIS A 151 -35.72 2.20 -4.43
N VAL A 152 -35.49 3.48 -4.19
CA VAL A 152 -36.56 4.40 -3.75
C VAL A 152 -37.45 4.83 -4.92
N ALA A 153 -36.94 4.80 -6.16
CA ALA A 153 -37.70 5.17 -7.36
C ALA A 153 -38.61 4.05 -7.90
N VAL A 154 -38.29 2.78 -7.66
CA VAL A 154 -39.08 1.64 -8.17
C VAL A 154 -40.25 1.27 -7.23
N ALA A 155 -40.20 1.67 -5.96
CA ALA A 155 -41.31 1.47 -5.03
C ALA A 155 -42.47 2.46 -5.25
N ALA A 156 -42.18 3.66 -5.79
CA ALA A 156 -43.19 4.70 -6.02
C ALA A 156 -44.00 4.51 -7.32
N SER A 157 -43.57 3.63 -8.22
CA SER A 157 -44.24 3.37 -9.50
C SER A 157 -45.11 2.11 -9.50
N ARG A 158 -45.30 1.46 -8.34
CA ARG A 158 -46.11 0.24 -8.20
C ARG A 158 -47.48 0.45 -7.53
N THR A 159 -47.96 1.70 -7.51
CA THR A 159 -49.25 2.07 -6.90
C THR A 159 -50.13 2.89 -7.84
N LEU A 160 -50.16 2.51 -9.13
CA LEU A 160 -51.20 2.91 -10.09
C LEU A 160 -51.74 1.67 -10.80
#